data_AF-I2GQ44-F1
#
_entry.id   AF-I2GQ44-F1
#
_cell.length_a   1.000
_cell.length_b   1.000
_cell.length_c   1.000
_cell.angle_alpha   90.00
_cell.angle_beta   90.00
_cell.angle_gamma   90.00
#
_symmetry.space_group_name_H-M   'P 1'
#
loop_
_entity.id
_entity.type
_entity.pdbx_description
1 polymer ?
#
loop_
_entity_poly.entity_id
_entity_poly.type
_entity_poly.pdbx_seq_one_letter_code
_entity_poly.pdbx_strand_id
1 'polypeptide(L)'
;MQPVLEDRIDEFQDRKIADRNLNNRVKDIPGWGMDADPENDPTYPMKHWNGADHERLNYKKAPQQRIDIEVFHSVERPGVTRVFGTSTPPSGLSGAIRRYAYKYSEATATHWMTLILADRINAIEGKLDDLRHGILPNPWIERGWRAEWKHNRPAFVRKAATTALLITAGLMLLKRESKRK
;
A
#
# COMPACT_ATOMS: atom_id res chain seq x y z
N MET A 1 16.10 13.55 -20.50
CA MET A 1 16.19 13.43 -19.03
C MET A 1 15.85 12.01 -18.54
N GLN A 2 16.18 10.98 -19.32
CA GLN A 2 15.92 9.57 -19.01
C GLN A 2 17.15 8.71 -18.61
N PRO A 3 18.43 9.09 -18.77
CA PRO A 3 19.52 8.14 -18.55
C PRO A 3 19.97 8.02 -17.07
N VAL A 4 19.29 8.65 -16.12
CA VAL A 4 19.72 8.65 -14.69
C VAL A 4 18.97 7.60 -13.85
N LEU A 5 17.93 6.96 -14.39
CA LEU A 5 17.09 6.03 -13.65
C LEU A 5 17.39 4.55 -13.92
N GLU A 6 18.22 4.22 -14.92
CA GLU A 6 18.50 2.82 -15.31
C GLU A 6 19.70 2.20 -14.56
N ASP A 7 20.65 3.00 -14.07
CA ASP A 7 21.92 2.51 -13.49
C ASP A 7 21.95 2.39 -11.95
N ARG A 8 20.81 2.31 -11.27
CA ARG A 8 20.82 2.22 -9.80
C ARG A 8 19.71 1.32 -9.27
N ILE A 9 20.00 0.01 -9.18
CA ILE A 9 19.66 -0.99 -8.14
C ILE A 9 19.76 -2.39 -8.79
N ASP A 10 20.97 -2.84 -9.15
CA ASP A 10 21.16 -4.21 -9.67
C ASP A 10 21.41 -5.25 -8.57
N GLU A 11 21.78 -4.82 -7.37
CA GLU A 11 21.95 -5.70 -6.22
C GLU A 11 21.42 -5.02 -4.96
N PHE A 12 20.55 -5.71 -4.22
CA PHE A 12 20.19 -5.37 -2.86
C PHE A 12 21.49 -5.21 -2.04
N GLN A 13 21.88 -3.96 -1.76
CA GLN A 13 23.05 -3.60 -0.95
C GLN A 13 23.04 -4.29 0.43
N ASP A 14 21.86 -4.73 0.87
CA ASP A 14 21.61 -5.45 2.11
C ASP A 14 22.48 -6.69 2.27
N ARG A 15 22.71 -7.48 1.20
CA ARG A 15 23.59 -8.66 1.27
C ARG A 15 25.05 -8.24 1.44
N LYS A 16 25.52 -7.21 0.71
CA LYS A 16 26.88 -6.68 0.85
C LYS A 16 27.14 -6.06 2.24
N ILE A 17 26.13 -5.48 2.89
CA ILE A 17 26.23 -4.93 4.24
C ILE A 17 26.22 -6.05 5.28
N ALA A 18 25.38 -7.07 5.12
CA ALA A 18 25.36 -8.25 5.98
C ALA A 18 26.69 -9.02 5.89
N ASP A 19 27.18 -9.30 4.69
CA ASP A 19 28.43 -10.03 4.44
C ASP A 19 29.66 -9.30 5.02
N ARG A 20 29.67 -7.96 4.96
CA ARG A 20 30.77 -7.13 5.52
C ARG A 20 30.89 -7.25 7.04
N ASN A 21 29.76 -7.39 7.74
CA ASN A 21 29.74 -7.48 9.20
C ASN A 21 29.89 -8.92 9.72
N LEU A 22 29.71 -9.91 8.84
CA LEU A 22 29.72 -11.34 9.15
C LEU A 22 31.11 -11.85 9.57
N ASN A 23 32.19 -11.35 8.97
CA ASN A 23 33.49 -12.02 9.09
C ASN A 23 34.20 -11.86 10.45
N ASN A 24 33.92 -10.79 11.22
CA ASN A 24 34.66 -10.51 12.45
C ASN A 24 33.84 -10.57 13.74
N ARG A 25 32.54 -10.24 13.71
CA ARG A 25 31.70 -10.17 14.93
C ARG A 25 30.95 -11.46 15.27
N VAL A 26 30.82 -12.34 14.29
CA VAL A 26 30.07 -13.60 14.39
C VAL A 26 30.64 -14.53 15.44
N LYS A 27 31.98 -14.59 15.57
CA LYS A 27 32.66 -15.48 16.53
C LYS A 27 32.43 -15.10 17.99
N ASP A 28 32.10 -13.83 18.23
CA ASP A 28 31.94 -13.27 19.58
C ASP A 28 30.49 -13.37 20.08
N ILE A 29 29.54 -13.76 19.22
CA ILE A 29 28.13 -13.89 19.56
C ILE A 29 27.91 -15.31 20.14
N PRO A 30 27.61 -15.44 21.44
CA PRO A 30 27.36 -16.75 22.04
C PRO A 30 26.17 -17.42 21.35
N GLY A 31 26.37 -18.66 20.86
CA GLY A 31 25.34 -19.44 20.17
C GLY A 31 25.18 -19.15 18.68
N TRP A 32 26.02 -18.29 18.08
CA TRP A 32 25.97 -18.08 16.63
C TRP A 32 26.33 -19.37 15.88
N GLY A 33 25.45 -19.78 14.95
CA GLY A 33 25.64 -21.00 14.16
C GLY A 33 25.23 -22.30 14.86
N MET A 34 24.64 -22.26 16.07
CA MET A 34 24.07 -23.47 16.70
C MET A 34 22.98 -24.13 15.84
N ASP A 35 22.15 -23.32 15.16
CA ASP A 35 21.09 -23.80 14.26
C ASP A 35 21.62 -24.18 12.86
N ALA A 36 22.94 -24.05 12.62
CA ALA A 36 23.57 -24.42 11.36
C ALA A 36 24.08 -25.86 11.34
N ASP A 37 24.06 -26.55 12.48
CA ASP A 37 24.41 -27.97 12.57
C ASP A 37 23.30 -28.82 11.94
N PRO A 38 23.57 -29.51 10.81
CA PRO A 38 22.57 -30.36 10.15
C PRO A 38 22.16 -31.57 11.02
N GLU A 39 22.96 -31.94 12.03
CA GLU A 39 22.68 -33.03 12.95
C GLU A 39 21.76 -32.60 14.10
N ASN A 40 21.57 -31.29 14.30
CA ASN A 40 20.75 -30.68 15.35
C ASN A 40 19.39 -30.17 14.82
N ASP A 41 18.73 -30.93 13.93
CA ASP A 41 17.38 -30.60 13.46
C ASP A 41 16.31 -31.25 14.35
N PRO A 42 15.45 -30.47 15.05
CA PRO A 42 14.36 -31.02 15.87
C PRO A 42 13.32 -31.82 15.07
N THR A 43 13.35 -31.75 13.74
CA THR A 43 12.48 -32.54 12.86
C THR A 43 13.04 -33.89 12.40
N TYR A 44 14.25 -34.28 12.85
CA TYR A 44 14.75 -35.65 12.68
C TYR A 44 14.06 -36.61 13.66
N PRO A 45 13.63 -37.84 13.26
CA PRO A 45 13.76 -38.49 11.95
C PRO A 45 12.54 -38.33 11.03
N MET A 46 11.56 -37.49 11.39
CA MET A 46 10.27 -37.39 10.66
C MET A 46 10.41 -36.72 9.29
N LYS A 47 11.37 -35.80 9.14
CA LYS A 47 11.62 -35.06 7.90
C LYS A 47 12.72 -35.74 7.07
N HIS A 48 12.43 -36.06 5.82
CA HIS A 48 13.45 -36.47 4.85
C HIS A 48 14.33 -35.27 4.46
N TRP A 49 15.47 -35.15 5.13
CA TRP A 49 16.45 -34.09 4.87
C TRP A 49 17.20 -34.34 3.56
N ASN A 50 17.21 -33.36 2.66
CA ASN A 50 17.94 -33.40 1.39
C ASN A 50 19.06 -32.33 1.29
N GLY A 51 19.39 -31.65 2.39
CA GLY A 51 20.40 -30.57 2.42
C GLY A 51 19.97 -29.25 1.77
N ALA A 52 18.86 -29.22 1.04
CA ALA A 52 18.44 -28.06 0.26
C ALA A 52 17.69 -26.99 1.07
N ASP A 53 17.38 -27.26 2.35
CA ASP A 53 16.57 -26.35 3.17
C ASP A 53 17.32 -25.04 3.51
N HIS A 54 18.65 -25.06 3.50
CA HIS A 54 19.49 -23.86 3.58
C HIS A 54 19.64 -23.14 2.23
N GLU A 55 19.41 -23.84 1.12
CA GLU A 55 19.50 -23.30 -0.25
C GLU A 55 18.20 -22.65 -0.73
N ARG A 56 17.11 -22.76 0.04
CA ARG A 56 15.78 -22.19 -0.30
C ARG A 56 15.78 -20.68 -0.56
N LEU A 57 16.78 -19.96 -0.05
CA LEU A 57 16.96 -18.52 -0.27
C LEU A 57 17.87 -18.20 -1.48
N ASN A 58 18.62 -19.19 -1.97
CA ASN A 58 19.58 -19.08 -3.06
C ASN A 58 19.00 -19.62 -4.38
N TYR A 59 17.85 -19.09 -4.79
CA TYR A 59 17.27 -19.39 -6.10
C TYR A 59 17.53 -18.24 -7.09
N LYS A 60 17.54 -18.56 -8.39
CA LYS A 60 17.60 -17.55 -9.45
C LYS A 60 16.32 -16.71 -9.40
N LYS A 61 16.44 -15.45 -8.98
CA LYS A 61 15.31 -14.51 -8.93
C LYS A 61 14.72 -14.32 -10.33
N ALA A 62 13.39 -14.29 -10.44
CA ALA A 62 12.68 -13.93 -11.66
C ALA A 62 13.15 -12.55 -12.18
N PRO A 63 13.04 -12.26 -13.49
CA PRO A 63 13.33 -10.92 -14.02
C PRO A 63 12.39 -9.88 -13.40
N GLN A 64 12.83 -8.62 -13.34
CA GLN A 64 12.03 -7.50 -12.85
C GLN A 64 10.89 -7.18 -13.84
N GLN A 65 9.67 -7.05 -13.35
CA GLN A 65 8.56 -6.49 -14.13
C GLN A 65 8.92 -5.05 -14.54
N ARG A 66 8.65 -4.69 -15.80
CA ARG A 66 8.92 -3.34 -16.33
C ARG A 66 8.16 -2.29 -15.51
N ILE A 67 8.84 -1.21 -15.14
CA ILE A 67 8.28 -0.09 -14.37
C ILE A 67 7.96 1.03 -15.36
N ASP A 68 6.73 1.05 -15.85
CA ASP A 68 6.18 2.05 -16.78
C ASP A 68 5.31 3.10 -16.10
N ILE A 69 4.87 2.82 -14.87
CA ILE A 69 4.03 3.68 -14.06
C ILE A 69 4.69 4.01 -12.71
N GLU A 70 4.15 5.02 -12.02
CA GLU A 70 4.55 5.31 -10.64
C GLU A 70 4.08 4.17 -9.71
N VAL A 71 5.04 3.49 -9.08
CA VAL A 71 4.79 2.40 -8.13
C VAL A 71 5.22 2.84 -6.75
N PHE A 72 4.30 2.81 -5.80
CA PHE A 72 4.64 3.03 -4.41
C PHE A 72 5.12 1.74 -3.75
N HIS A 73 6.23 1.83 -3.03
CA HIS A 73 6.80 0.72 -2.28
C HIS A 73 7.19 1.17 -0.87
N SER A 74 7.50 0.18 -0.03
CA SER A 74 7.96 0.40 1.33
C SER A 74 9.19 1.31 1.38
N VAL A 75 9.18 2.31 2.25
CA VAL A 75 10.37 3.15 2.53
C VAL A 75 11.46 2.34 3.25
N GLU A 76 11.07 1.27 3.94
CA GLU A 76 11.97 0.43 4.74
C GLU A 76 12.70 -0.60 3.91
N ARG A 77 12.20 -0.90 2.70
CA ARG A 77 12.80 -1.87 1.79
C ARG A 77 13.34 -1.15 0.56
N PRO A 78 14.65 -1.21 0.29
CA PRO A 78 15.19 -0.60 -0.91
C PRO A 78 14.71 -1.35 -2.15
N GLY A 79 13.90 -0.69 -2.97
CA GLY A 79 13.48 -1.16 -4.29
C GLY A 79 12.04 -1.70 -4.37
N VAL A 80 11.59 -1.86 -5.60
CA VAL A 80 10.25 -2.37 -5.93
C VAL A 80 10.26 -3.90 -5.95
N THR A 81 9.15 -4.53 -5.56
CA THR A 81 8.99 -5.98 -5.69
C THR A 81 9.11 -6.42 -7.15
N ARG A 82 9.55 -7.67 -7.39
CA ARG A 82 9.73 -8.20 -8.75
C ARG A 82 8.46 -8.13 -9.60
N VAL A 83 7.32 -8.35 -8.96
CA VAL A 83 5.98 -8.24 -9.53
C VAL A 83 5.18 -7.28 -8.66
N PHE A 84 4.41 -6.40 -9.28
CA PHE A 84 3.56 -5.42 -8.61
C PHE A 84 2.27 -5.19 -9.41
N GLY A 85 1.24 -4.70 -8.72
CA GLY A 85 -0.05 -4.42 -9.34
C GLY A 85 -0.01 -3.14 -10.19
N THR A 86 -0.55 -3.19 -11.40
CA THR A 86 -0.60 -2.06 -12.34
C THR A 86 -2.03 -1.58 -12.66
N SER A 87 -3.06 -2.25 -12.15
CA SER A 87 -4.45 -2.00 -12.52
C SER A 87 -4.98 -0.62 -12.13
N THR A 88 -4.41 0.00 -11.09
CA THR A 88 -4.85 1.29 -10.55
C THR A 88 -3.65 2.21 -10.34
N PRO A 89 -3.12 2.85 -11.40
CA PRO A 89 -2.01 3.77 -11.25
C PRO A 89 -2.41 4.99 -10.40
N PRO A 90 -1.48 5.56 -9.63
CA PRO A 90 -1.73 6.78 -8.86
C PRO A 90 -2.16 7.93 -9.77
N SER A 91 -3.32 8.51 -9.52
CA SER A 91 -3.86 9.61 -10.33
C SER A 91 -4.63 10.61 -9.45
N GLY A 92 -4.82 11.82 -9.98
CA GLY A 92 -5.61 12.86 -9.30
C GLY A 92 -5.08 13.28 -7.92
N LEU A 93 -6.01 13.75 -7.09
CA LEU A 93 -5.75 14.15 -5.71
C LEU A 93 -5.47 12.93 -4.83
N SER A 94 -6.17 11.82 -5.03
CA SER A 94 -5.91 10.60 -4.25
C SER A 94 -4.48 10.09 -4.46
N GLY A 95 -3.94 10.16 -5.68
CA GLY A 95 -2.54 9.85 -5.98
C GLY A 95 -1.56 10.80 -5.27
N ALA A 96 -1.86 12.10 -5.21
CA ALA A 96 -1.03 13.06 -4.46
C ALA A 96 -1.00 12.77 -2.95
N ILE A 97 -2.13 12.33 -2.39
CA ILE A 97 -2.22 11.93 -0.98
C ILE A 97 -1.45 10.64 -0.72
N ARG A 98 -1.50 9.67 -1.64
CA ARG A 98 -0.66 8.46 -1.55
C ARG A 98 0.83 8.81 -1.60
N ARG A 99 1.25 9.69 -2.53
CA ARG A 99 2.64 10.22 -2.55
C ARG A 99 3.08 10.81 -1.22
N TYR A 100 2.17 11.45 -0.49
CA TYR A 100 2.45 11.96 0.85
C TYR A 100 2.52 10.84 1.89
N ALA A 101 1.61 9.87 1.87
CA ALA A 101 1.61 8.72 2.78
C ALA A 101 2.91 7.92 2.71
N TYR A 102 3.42 7.66 1.51
CA TYR A 102 4.66 6.90 1.28
C TYR A 102 5.95 7.66 1.63
N LYS A 103 5.87 8.86 2.22
CA LYS A 103 7.02 9.51 2.87
C LYS A 103 7.23 9.07 4.31
N TYR A 104 6.24 8.42 4.91
CA TYR A 104 6.25 7.94 6.28
C TYR A 104 6.50 6.43 6.34
N SER A 105 7.12 5.95 7.41
CA SER A 105 7.30 4.52 7.69
C SER A 105 5.94 3.84 7.88
N GLU A 106 5.86 2.58 7.46
CA GLU A 106 4.68 1.72 7.59
C GLU A 106 4.33 1.43 9.05
N ALA A 107 5.25 1.62 10.00
CA ALA A 107 4.96 1.52 11.42
C ALA A 107 4.12 2.69 11.96
N THR A 108 3.99 3.79 11.19
CA THR A 108 3.36 5.01 11.68
C THR A 108 1.87 5.06 11.33
N ALA A 109 1.04 5.46 12.29
CA ALA A 109 -0.39 5.68 12.06
C ALA A 109 -0.65 6.71 10.94
N THR A 110 0.22 7.70 10.77
CA THR A 110 0.10 8.71 9.71
C THR A 110 0.09 8.09 8.32
N HIS A 111 0.91 7.07 8.07
CA HIS A 111 0.96 6.35 6.80
C HIS A 111 -0.42 5.74 6.48
N TRP A 112 -0.92 4.91 7.40
CA TRP A 112 -2.19 4.20 7.21
C TRP A 112 -3.41 5.11 7.19
N MET A 113 -3.49 6.08 8.10
CA MET A 113 -4.62 7.00 8.15
C MET A 113 -4.70 7.86 6.89
N THR A 114 -3.55 8.23 6.33
CA THR A 114 -3.48 8.98 5.07
C THR A 114 -3.89 8.11 3.88
N LEU A 115 -3.48 6.83 3.84
CA LEU A 115 -3.91 5.90 2.78
C LEU A 115 -5.43 5.68 2.80
N ILE A 116 -6.02 5.48 3.98
CA ILE A 116 -7.48 5.36 4.12
C ILE A 116 -8.17 6.62 3.59
N LEU A 117 -7.65 7.79 3.90
CA LEU A 117 -8.17 9.05 3.36
C LEU A 117 -8.05 9.11 1.84
N ALA A 118 -6.92 8.68 1.27
CA ALA A 118 -6.72 8.61 -0.17
C ALA A 118 -7.76 7.71 -0.85
N ASP A 119 -8.10 6.57 -0.24
CA ASP A 119 -9.11 5.65 -0.78
C ASP A 119 -10.52 6.26 -0.74
N ARG A 120 -10.86 7.00 0.32
CA ARG A 120 -12.13 7.74 0.38
C ARG A 120 -12.23 8.80 -0.70
N ILE A 121 -11.14 9.50 -0.96
CA ILE A 121 -11.07 10.54 -2.00
C ILE A 121 -11.14 9.90 -3.38
N ASN A 122 -10.41 8.82 -3.63
CA ASN A 122 -10.44 8.11 -4.91
C ASN A 122 -11.86 7.63 -5.27
N ALA A 123 -12.61 7.14 -4.29
CA ALA A 123 -14.01 6.74 -4.51
C ALA A 123 -14.94 7.93 -4.85
N ILE A 124 -14.61 9.14 -4.40
CA ILE A 124 -15.34 10.37 -4.77
C ILE A 124 -14.90 10.84 -6.16
N GLU A 125 -13.59 10.80 -6.45
CA GLU A 125 -13.04 11.12 -7.77
C GLU A 125 -13.65 10.25 -8.86
N GLY A 126 -13.72 8.93 -8.65
CA GLY A 126 -14.35 8.01 -9.60
C GLY A 126 -15.83 8.34 -9.85
N LYS A 127 -16.61 8.65 -8.81
CA LYS A 127 -18.01 9.07 -8.98
C LYS A 127 -18.16 10.39 -9.73
N LEU A 128 -17.25 11.34 -9.51
CA LEU A 128 -17.24 12.59 -10.25
C LEU A 128 -16.85 12.37 -11.70
N ASP A 129 -15.93 11.45 -11.95
CA ASP A 129 -15.50 11.08 -13.30
C ASP A 129 -16.60 10.37 -14.08
N ASP A 130 -17.30 9.41 -13.46
CA ASP A 130 -18.50 8.77 -14.03
C ASP A 130 -19.56 9.81 -14.41
N LEU A 131 -19.79 10.77 -13.51
CA LEU A 131 -20.77 11.84 -13.72
C LEU A 131 -20.35 12.79 -14.85
N ARG A 132 -19.05 13.05 -15.03
CA ARG A 132 -18.49 13.82 -16.16
C ARG A 132 -18.63 13.08 -17.48
N HIS A 133 -18.48 11.75 -17.48
CA HIS A 133 -18.68 10.91 -18.66
C HIS A 133 -20.17 10.61 -18.94
N GLY A 134 -21.09 11.20 -18.16
CA GLY A 134 -22.53 11.07 -18.36
C GLY A 134 -23.12 9.75 -17.84
N ILE A 135 -22.35 8.97 -17.09
CA ILE A 135 -22.81 7.74 -16.46
C ILE A 135 -23.43 8.12 -15.12
N LEU A 136 -24.76 8.17 -15.07
CA LEU A 136 -25.48 8.36 -13.82
C LEU A 136 -25.68 7.00 -13.15
N PRO A 137 -24.99 6.70 -12.03
CA PRO A 137 -25.22 5.46 -11.30
C PRO A 137 -26.67 5.42 -10.80
N ASN A 138 -27.26 4.23 -10.66
CA ASN A 138 -28.59 4.08 -10.09
C ASN A 138 -28.50 3.71 -8.60
N PRO A 139 -28.43 4.70 -7.67
CA PRO A 139 -28.23 4.45 -6.25
C PRO A 139 -29.38 3.69 -5.59
N TRP A 140 -30.58 3.69 -6.20
CA TRP A 140 -31.73 2.98 -5.65
C TRP A 140 -31.57 1.47 -5.67
N ILE A 141 -30.88 0.96 -6.69
CA ILE A 141 -30.64 -0.48 -6.89
C ILE A 141 -29.21 -0.82 -6.45
N GLU A 142 -28.20 -0.11 -6.93
CA GLU A 142 -26.78 -0.46 -6.72
C GLU A 142 -26.31 -0.23 -5.28
N ARG A 143 -26.81 0.84 -4.63
CA ARG A 143 -26.47 1.14 -3.22
C ARG A 143 -27.46 0.51 -2.23
N GLY A 144 -28.57 -0.05 -2.71
CA GLY A 144 -29.59 -0.70 -1.88
C GLY A 144 -30.47 0.25 -1.08
N TRP A 145 -30.64 1.51 -1.49
CA TRP A 145 -31.51 2.48 -0.78
C TRP A 145 -32.96 2.02 -0.67
N ARG A 146 -33.45 1.20 -1.61
CA ARG A 146 -34.77 0.55 -1.47
C ARG A 146 -34.88 -0.31 -0.20
N ALA A 147 -33.84 -1.06 0.13
CA ALA A 147 -33.81 -1.90 1.31
C ALA A 147 -33.68 -1.04 2.59
N GLU A 148 -32.81 -0.03 2.57
CA GLU A 148 -32.64 0.88 3.71
C GLU A 148 -33.93 1.67 4.01
N TRP A 149 -34.64 2.12 2.97
CA TRP A 149 -35.96 2.74 3.11
C TRP A 149 -37.06 1.76 3.52
N LYS A 150 -36.96 0.47 3.21
CA LYS A 150 -37.97 -0.51 3.62
C LYS A 150 -37.79 -0.96 5.06
N HIS A 151 -36.55 -1.21 5.48
CA HIS A 151 -36.23 -1.84 6.76
C HIS A 151 -35.72 -0.88 7.83
N ASN A 152 -35.17 0.29 7.47
CA ASN A 152 -34.60 1.24 8.43
C ASN A 152 -34.79 2.72 8.04
N ARG A 153 -36.06 3.10 7.85
CA ARG A 153 -36.47 4.49 7.56
C ARG A 153 -35.91 5.54 8.51
N PRO A 154 -35.99 5.38 9.85
CA PRO A 154 -35.54 6.45 10.74
C PRO A 154 -34.02 6.68 10.65
N ALA A 155 -33.22 5.62 10.53
CA ALA A 155 -31.78 5.77 10.34
C ALA A 155 -31.44 6.39 8.98
N PHE A 156 -32.17 6.00 7.92
CA PHE A 156 -32.00 6.58 6.59
C PHE A 156 -32.26 8.10 6.58
N VAL A 157 -33.40 8.54 7.13
CA VAL A 157 -33.76 9.96 7.19
C VAL A 157 -32.74 10.75 8.01
N ARG A 158 -32.31 10.21 9.17
CA ARG A 158 -31.29 10.86 9.99
C ARG A 158 -29.97 11.02 9.23
N LYS A 159 -29.51 9.98 8.52
CA LYS A 159 -28.29 10.04 7.69
C LYS A 159 -28.43 11.05 6.54
N ALA A 160 -29.59 11.07 5.87
CA ALA A 160 -29.84 12.01 4.78
C ALA A 160 -29.80 13.46 5.28
N ALA A 161 -30.47 13.74 6.40
CA ALA A 161 -30.51 15.05 7.02
C ALA A 161 -29.12 15.52 7.49
N THR A 162 -28.36 14.67 8.18
CA THR A 162 -27.00 15.04 8.62
C THR A 162 -26.06 15.29 7.45
N THR A 163 -26.14 14.46 6.40
CA THR A 163 -25.33 14.63 5.19
C THR A 163 -25.66 15.94 4.49
N ALA A 164 -26.95 16.25 4.30
CA ALA A 164 -27.39 17.51 3.68
C ALA A 164 -26.94 18.73 4.50
N LEU A 165 -27.02 18.65 5.83
CA LEU A 165 -26.58 19.72 6.72
C LEU A 165 -25.07 19.97 6.60
N LEU A 166 -24.25 18.92 6.61
CA LEU A 166 -22.79 19.04 6.46
C LEU A 166 -22.39 19.62 5.10
N ILE A 167 -23.03 19.18 4.01
CA ILE A 167 -22.79 19.73 2.68
C ILE A 167 -23.15 21.21 2.64
N THR A 168 -24.32 21.58 3.18
CA THR A 168 -24.80 22.97 3.18
C THR A 168 -23.88 23.86 4.02
N ALA A 169 -23.47 23.42 5.20
CA ALA A 169 -22.53 24.14 6.05
C ALA A 169 -21.17 24.32 5.34
N GLY A 170 -20.65 23.27 4.70
CA GLY A 170 -19.42 23.35 3.91
C GLY A 170 -19.50 24.37 2.77
N LEU A 171 -20.58 24.35 1.98
CA LEU A 171 -20.81 25.31 0.90
C LEU A 171 -20.95 26.75 1.42
N MET A 172 -21.60 26.95 2.57
CA MET A 172 -21.75 28.26 3.18
C MET A 172 -20.40 28.81 3.66
N LEU A 173 -19.56 27.97 4.26
CA LEU A 173 -18.21 28.36 4.68
C LEU A 173 -17.33 28.74 3.47
N LEU A 174 -17.36 27.95 2.40
CA LEU A 174 -16.64 28.24 1.16
C LEU A 174 -17.10 29.56 0.51
N LYS A 175 -18.43 29.80 0.47
CA LYS A 175 -18.98 31.07 -0.03
C LYS A 175 -18.59 32.27 0.85
N ARG A 176 -18.50 32.08 2.16
CA ARG A 176 -18.13 33.14 3.11
C ARG A 176 -16.66 33.55 2.97
N GLU A 177 -15.77 32.60 2.76
CA GLU A 177 -14.35 32.85 2.43
C GLU A 177 -14.21 33.63 1.12
N SER A 178 -14.97 33.24 0.08
CA SER A 178 -14.93 33.93 -1.22
C SER A 178 -15.45 35.36 -1.17
N LYS A 179 -16.32 35.72 -0.21
CA LYS A 179 -16.82 37.09 0.01
C LYS A 179 -15.90 37.98 0.86
N ARG A 180 -14.90 37.38 1.53
CA ARG A 180 -13.95 38.09 2.40
C ARG A 180 -12.63 38.44 1.70
N LYS A 181 -12.38 37.84 0.54
CA LYS A 181 -11.41 38.34 -0.45
C LYS A 181 -12.06 39.38 -1.34
#